data_AF-A0A162JHF5-F1
#
_entry.id   AF-A0A162JHF5-F1
#
_cell.length_a   1.000
_cell.length_b   1.000
_cell.length_c   1.000
_cell.angle_alpha   90.00
_cell.angle_beta   90.00
_cell.angle_gamma   90.00
#
_symmetry.space_group_name_H-M   'P 1'
#
loop_
_entity.id
_entity.type
_entity.pdbx_description
1 polymer ?
#
loop_
_entity_poly.entity_id
_entity_poly.type
_entity_poly.pdbx_seq_one_letter_code
_entity_poly.pdbx_strand_id
1 'polypeptide(L)'
;MNRKKILVWILTLLVVGGASGITYASEKMDTTKNVVAAAENKNNSNALKQGTMNDEEAIKIAAEAMKNYMGKDANYFSQIKVDRSADIAKETQQLNKKDEKEGSEGEKKFEEIREKYSKEHPEDAKVEAENMAKAKDQRMIYILFTPKNYDENKMCNYSVSIDEKTGEIVGVRAENDSDKDFKPAIVDNRIKDTTLNFCKKIGNKIKGNTIKVDKNINFGRLLVRCELDDGRDAEFEINLKDYSVVYYQLQSIKLLPSMKKDLNNQIRQIEIN
;
A
#
# COMPACT_ATOMS: atom_id res chain seq x y z
N MET A 1 13.83 36.98 0.73
CA MET A 1 12.35 36.80 0.68
C MET A 1 12.04 35.35 1.04
N ASN A 2 11.31 35.16 2.14
CA ASN A 2 11.29 33.96 2.98
C ASN A 2 10.64 32.73 2.31
N ARG A 3 11.46 31.74 1.91
CA ARG A 3 11.01 30.36 1.73
C ARG A 3 10.87 29.69 3.10
N LYS A 4 9.78 29.99 3.80
CA LYS A 4 9.37 29.20 4.97
C LYS A 4 9.05 27.80 4.44
N LYS A 5 9.89 26.85 4.84
CA LYS A 5 9.77 25.42 4.62
C LYS A 5 8.38 25.01 5.10
N ILE A 6 7.47 24.75 4.16
CA ILE A 6 6.23 24.01 4.40
C ILE A 6 6.71 22.65 4.87
N LEU A 7 6.73 22.48 6.20
CA LEU A 7 6.91 21.18 6.83
C LEU A 7 5.79 20.31 6.29
N VAL A 8 6.19 19.32 5.52
CA VAL A 8 5.37 18.25 4.95
C VAL A 8 4.70 17.52 6.10
N TRP A 9 3.46 17.92 6.43
CA TRP A 9 2.55 17.28 7.38
C TRP A 9 1.90 16.02 6.76
N ILE A 10 2.70 15.18 6.09
CA ILE A 10 2.29 13.83 5.73
C ILE A 10 2.58 12.96 6.95
N LEU A 11 1.68 12.94 7.94
CA LEU A 11 1.88 12.07 9.10
C LEU A 11 0.66 11.26 9.55
N THR A 12 -0.45 11.19 8.82
CA THR A 12 -1.62 10.47 9.40
C THR A 12 -2.66 9.89 8.45
N LEU A 13 -2.33 9.69 7.17
CA LEU A 13 -3.11 8.81 6.27
C LEU A 13 -2.31 7.62 5.73
N LEU A 14 -1.05 7.46 6.17
CA LEU A 14 -0.15 6.37 5.77
C LEU A 14 -0.44 5.01 6.45
N VAL A 15 -1.40 4.93 7.37
CA VAL A 15 -1.65 3.69 8.14
C VAL A 15 -2.81 2.85 7.57
N VAL A 16 -3.54 3.33 6.55
CA VAL A 16 -4.60 2.53 5.89
C VAL A 16 -4.48 2.68 4.37
N GLY A 17 -3.56 1.93 3.78
CA GLY A 17 -3.35 1.92 2.31
C GLY A 17 -1.99 1.39 1.87
N GLY A 18 -1.02 1.31 2.78
CA GLY A 18 0.16 0.49 2.63
C GLY A 18 0.52 -0.02 4.00
N ALA A 19 0.95 -1.26 4.12
CA ALA A 19 1.76 -1.65 5.26
C ALA A 19 3.01 -0.76 5.24
N SER A 20 2.95 0.42 5.86
CA SER A 20 4.14 1.08 6.37
C SER A 20 4.62 0.18 7.50
N GLY A 21 5.39 -0.84 7.14
CA GLY A 21 6.33 -1.45 8.06
C GLY A 21 7.25 -0.33 8.50
N ILE A 22 6.89 0.31 9.61
CA ILE A 22 7.83 1.11 10.38
C ILE A 22 8.85 0.09 10.85
N THR A 23 9.98 0.03 10.14
CA THR A 23 11.18 -0.65 10.60
C THR A 23 11.62 0.07 11.86
N TYR A 24 11.12 -0.34 13.02
CA TYR A 24 11.79 -0.09 14.27
C TYR A 24 13.10 -0.86 14.21
N ALA A 25 14.19 -0.11 14.07
CA ALA A 25 15.53 -0.64 14.21
C ALA A 25 15.67 -1.23 15.61
N SER A 26 15.92 -2.54 15.62
CA SER A 26 16.46 -3.36 16.71
C SER A 26 15.82 -3.20 18.10
N GLU A 27 14.91 -4.11 18.42
CA GLU A 27 15.02 -4.85 19.69
C GLU A 27 14.70 -6.31 19.39
N LYS A 28 15.54 -7.21 19.93
CA LYS A 28 15.62 -8.65 19.65
C LYS A 28 14.30 -9.27 19.18
N MET A 29 14.28 -9.74 17.93
CA MET A 29 13.25 -10.66 17.42
C MET A 29 13.23 -11.92 18.30
N ASP A 30 12.27 -11.98 19.22
CA ASP A 30 11.82 -13.25 19.76
C ASP A 30 11.05 -13.96 18.63
N THR A 31 11.79 -14.78 17.89
CA THR A 31 11.33 -15.46 16.70
C THR A 31 10.37 -16.59 17.09
N THR A 32 9.07 -16.29 17.10
CA THR A 32 8.08 -17.37 16.95
C THR A 32 8.14 -17.86 15.51
N LYS A 33 8.93 -18.92 15.31
CA LYS A 33 8.93 -19.74 14.09
C LYS A 33 7.53 -20.29 13.84
N ASN A 34 6.70 -19.58 13.08
CA ASN A 34 5.61 -20.22 12.35
C ASN A 34 6.19 -20.75 11.04
N VAL A 35 6.86 -21.91 11.17
CA VAL A 35 7.06 -22.81 10.04
C VAL A 35 5.67 -23.30 9.66
N VAL A 36 5.17 -22.91 8.48
CA VAL A 36 4.03 -23.60 7.88
C VAL A 36 4.53 -24.97 7.47
N ALA A 37 4.49 -25.91 8.42
CA ALA A 37 4.42 -27.32 8.11
C ALA A 37 3.13 -27.54 7.34
N ALA A 38 3.20 -28.43 6.35
CA ALA A 38 2.08 -28.84 5.54
C ALA A 38 0.81 -29.09 6.37
N ALA A 39 -0.32 -28.68 5.80
CA ALA A 39 -1.67 -28.83 6.33
C ALA A 39 -1.89 -30.12 7.11
N GLU A 40 -2.14 -30.02 8.42
CA GLU A 40 -3.00 -30.95 9.15
C GLU A 40 -3.91 -30.19 10.12
N ASN A 41 -5.18 -30.41 9.86
CA ASN A 41 -6.39 -29.84 10.42
C ASN A 41 -6.57 -30.22 11.90
N LYS A 42 -6.86 -29.26 12.79
CA LYS A 42 -7.63 -29.50 14.02
C LYS A 42 -8.48 -28.29 14.41
N ASN A 43 -9.79 -28.44 14.20
CA ASN A 43 -10.87 -27.59 14.66
C ASN A 43 -10.71 -27.08 16.11
N ASN A 44 -11.05 -25.81 16.32
CA ASN A 44 -11.90 -25.44 17.45
C ASN A 44 -12.73 -24.18 17.14
N SER A 45 -14.04 -24.32 17.30
CA SER A 45 -15.09 -23.35 17.03
C SER A 45 -15.21 -22.29 18.13
N ASN A 46 -15.38 -21.01 17.76
CA ASN A 46 -16.45 -20.14 18.27
C ASN A 46 -16.51 -18.75 17.58
N ALA A 47 -17.63 -18.53 16.88
CA ALA A 47 -18.41 -17.30 16.71
C ALA A 47 -17.73 -15.91 16.64
N LEU A 48 -17.74 -15.29 15.45
CA LEU A 48 -18.60 -14.15 15.08
C LEU A 48 -18.36 -13.78 13.60
N LYS A 49 -19.31 -14.13 12.72
CA LYS A 49 -19.25 -13.80 11.28
C LYS A 49 -19.65 -12.34 11.04
N GLN A 50 -18.64 -11.48 10.96
CA GLN A 50 -18.61 -10.34 10.04
C GLN A 50 -17.14 -9.94 9.85
N GLY A 51 -16.53 -10.53 8.81
CA GLY A 51 -15.10 -10.77 8.59
C GLY A 51 -14.86 -12.29 8.49
N THR A 52 -14.79 -12.84 7.27
CA THR A 52 -15.19 -14.24 6.95
C THR A 52 -14.10 -15.13 6.36
N MET A 53 -12.90 -14.61 6.11
CA MET A 53 -11.82 -15.33 5.45
C MET A 53 -10.81 -15.88 6.46
N ASN A 54 -10.46 -17.16 6.35
CA ASN A 54 -9.42 -17.77 7.18
C ASN A 54 -8.01 -17.50 6.60
N ASP A 55 -6.97 -17.70 7.41
CA ASP A 55 -5.60 -17.36 7.01
C ASP A 55 -5.07 -18.24 5.87
N GLU A 56 -5.45 -19.52 5.80
CA GLU A 56 -5.03 -20.43 4.72
C GLU A 56 -5.59 -19.98 3.36
N GLU A 57 -6.85 -19.57 3.33
CA GLU A 57 -7.53 -19.01 2.17
C GLU A 57 -6.89 -17.68 1.76
N ALA A 58 -6.61 -16.79 2.71
CA ALA A 58 -5.96 -15.52 2.45
C ALA A 58 -4.54 -15.71 1.88
N ILE A 59 -3.76 -16.64 2.44
CA ILE A 59 -2.42 -16.99 1.94
C ILE A 59 -2.50 -17.55 0.52
N LYS A 60 -3.47 -18.41 0.23
CA LYS A 60 -3.65 -18.98 -1.11
C LYS A 60 -3.96 -17.89 -2.14
N ILE A 61 -4.93 -17.02 -1.85
CA ILE A 61 -5.30 -15.88 -2.70
C ILE A 61 -4.10 -14.97 -2.91
N ALA A 62 -3.35 -14.65 -1.84
CA ALA A 62 -2.17 -13.81 -1.93
C ALA A 62 -1.02 -14.44 -2.73
N ALA A 63 -0.77 -15.74 -2.57
CA ALA A 63 0.26 -16.44 -3.35
C ALA A 63 -0.12 -16.50 -4.84
N GLU A 64 -1.39 -16.73 -5.15
CA GLU A 64 -1.90 -16.66 -6.52
C GLU A 64 -1.79 -15.24 -7.09
N ALA A 65 -2.15 -14.20 -6.32
CA ALA A 65 -1.99 -12.81 -6.71
C ALA A 65 -0.52 -12.45 -6.98
N MET A 66 0.39 -12.86 -6.11
CA MET A 66 1.82 -12.61 -6.24
C MET A 66 2.40 -13.29 -7.49
N LYS A 67 2.01 -14.53 -7.77
CA LYS A 67 2.40 -15.25 -8.98
C LYS A 67 1.78 -14.61 -10.22
N ASN A 68 0.46 -14.41 -10.19
CA ASN A 68 -0.28 -13.95 -11.35
C ASN A 68 0.06 -12.51 -11.66
N TYR A 69 0.21 -11.61 -10.69
CA TYR A 69 0.45 -10.19 -10.96
C TYR A 69 1.93 -9.87 -11.10
N MET A 70 2.77 -10.44 -10.22
CA MET A 70 4.20 -10.08 -10.10
C MET A 70 5.17 -11.17 -10.58
N GLY A 71 4.67 -12.33 -11.00
CA GLY A 71 5.51 -13.42 -11.50
C GLY A 71 6.36 -14.09 -10.42
N LYS A 72 6.02 -13.93 -9.13
CA LYS A 72 6.73 -14.58 -8.02
C LYS A 72 5.87 -15.69 -7.44
N ASP A 73 6.28 -16.94 -7.66
CA ASP A 73 5.59 -18.11 -7.11
C ASP A 73 5.98 -18.38 -5.65
N ALA A 74 5.32 -19.36 -5.04
CA ALA A 74 5.58 -19.75 -3.65
C ALA A 74 7.03 -20.22 -3.41
N ASN A 75 7.75 -20.73 -4.43
CA ASN A 75 9.12 -21.20 -4.27
C ASN A 75 10.11 -20.04 -4.09
N TYR A 76 9.72 -18.82 -4.41
CA TYR A 76 10.52 -17.62 -4.18
C TYR A 76 10.63 -17.25 -2.70
N PHE A 77 9.66 -17.66 -1.88
CA PHE A 77 9.50 -17.23 -0.49
C PHE A 77 9.96 -18.29 0.52
N SER A 78 10.47 -17.83 1.66
CA SER A 78 10.88 -18.64 2.80
C SER A 78 9.88 -18.57 3.95
N GLN A 79 9.17 -17.46 4.09
CA GLN A 79 8.23 -17.21 5.19
C GLN A 79 7.05 -16.37 4.71
N ILE A 80 5.92 -16.55 5.39
CA ILE A 80 4.68 -15.80 5.18
C ILE A 80 4.15 -15.37 6.55
N LYS A 81 3.73 -14.11 6.67
CA LYS A 81 3.06 -13.56 7.85
C LYS A 81 1.70 -12.97 7.45
N VAL A 82 0.71 -13.17 8.31
CA VAL A 82 -0.64 -12.63 8.14
C VAL A 82 -0.90 -11.62 9.24
N ASP A 83 -1.21 -10.38 8.85
CA ASP A 83 -1.61 -9.31 9.76
C ASP A 83 -3.01 -8.81 9.38
N ARG A 84 -3.84 -8.46 10.37
CA ARG A 84 -5.20 -7.93 10.15
C ARG A 84 -5.31 -6.51 10.66
N SER A 85 -5.98 -5.63 9.91
CA SER A 85 -6.18 -4.23 10.32
C SER A 85 -6.88 -4.10 11.68
N ALA A 86 -7.77 -5.05 12.01
CA ALA A 86 -8.46 -5.11 13.29
C ALA A 86 -7.51 -5.31 14.48
N ASP A 87 -6.49 -6.16 14.31
CA ASP A 87 -5.57 -6.51 15.39
C ASP A 87 -4.48 -5.46 15.53
N ILE A 88 -3.97 -4.94 14.41
CA ILE A 88 -3.07 -3.77 14.39
C ILE A 88 -3.71 -2.58 15.13
N ALA A 89 -5.00 -2.31 14.90
CA ALA A 89 -5.70 -1.23 15.57
C ALA A 89 -5.80 -1.44 17.09
N LYS A 90 -6.01 -2.68 17.56
CA LYS A 90 -6.03 -3.00 19.00
C LYS A 90 -4.65 -2.82 19.63
N GLU A 91 -3.60 -3.31 18.97
CA GLU A 91 -2.22 -3.18 19.46
C GLU A 91 -1.81 -1.71 19.57
N THR A 92 -2.11 -0.91 18.55
CA THR A 92 -1.83 0.53 18.55
C THR A 92 -2.57 1.25 19.68
N GLN A 93 -3.85 0.92 19.90
CA GLN A 93 -4.60 1.48 21.03
C GLN A 93 -4.02 1.09 22.39
N GLN A 94 -3.45 -0.11 22.53
CA GLN A 94 -2.82 -0.54 23.77
C GLN A 94 -1.49 0.17 24.03
N LEU A 95 -0.70 0.42 22.98
CA LEU A 95 0.54 1.19 23.07
C LEU A 95 0.25 2.64 23.49
N ASN A 96 -0.69 3.31 22.83
CA ASN A 96 -1.03 4.70 23.16
C ASN A 96 -1.53 4.85 24.61
N LYS A 97 -2.32 3.89 25.12
CA LYS A 97 -2.76 3.88 26.53
C LYS A 97 -1.63 3.68 27.55
N LYS A 98 -0.50 3.11 27.14
CA LYS A 98 0.69 3.02 28.00
C LYS A 98 1.42 4.37 28.02
N ASP A 99 1.54 5.02 26.87
CA ASP A 99 2.21 6.31 26.73
C ASP A 99 1.42 7.46 27.39
N GLU A 100 0.08 7.42 27.38
CA GLU A 100 -0.79 8.37 28.12
C GLU A 100 -0.51 8.40 29.63
N LYS A 101 -0.03 7.30 30.21
CA LYS A 101 0.33 7.22 31.64
C LYS A 101 1.65 7.93 31.97
N GLU A 102 2.46 8.26 30.97
CA GLU A 102 3.77 8.91 31.12
C GLU A 102 3.74 10.42 30.79
N GLY A 103 2.56 11.00 30.53
CA GLY A 103 2.34 12.44 30.41
C GLY A 103 2.45 12.96 28.97
N SER A 104 1.32 13.04 28.26
CA SER A 104 1.27 13.27 26.81
C SER A 104 1.18 14.75 26.38
N GLU A 105 2.22 15.56 26.63
CA GLU A 105 2.35 16.89 25.98
C GLU A 105 2.27 16.82 24.44
N GLY A 106 2.68 15.69 23.85
CA GLY A 106 2.65 15.44 22.42
C GLY A 106 1.24 15.37 21.82
N GLU A 107 0.28 14.78 22.53
CA GLU A 107 -1.10 14.61 22.04
C GLU A 107 -1.84 15.94 21.97
N LYS A 108 -1.69 16.79 22.99
CA LYS A 108 -2.27 18.14 22.99
C LYS A 108 -1.69 19.00 21.85
N LYS A 109 -0.36 18.95 21.66
CA LYS A 109 0.30 19.65 20.54
C LYS A 109 -0.21 19.13 19.19
N PHE A 110 -0.45 17.83 19.06
CA PHE A 110 -0.96 17.25 17.83
C PHE A 110 -2.39 17.72 17.52
N GLU A 111 -3.27 17.73 18.52
CA GLU A 111 -4.65 18.17 18.35
C GLU A 111 -4.75 19.67 18.04
N GLU A 112 -3.92 20.51 18.69
CA GLU A 112 -3.82 21.94 18.37
C GLU A 112 -3.38 22.18 16.92
N ILE A 113 -2.42 21.41 16.42
CA ILE A 113 -1.95 21.53 15.04
C ILE A 113 -3.02 21.08 14.06
N ARG A 114 -3.73 19.99 14.36
CA ARG A 114 -4.85 19.50 13.56
C ARG A 114 -6.00 20.50 13.50
N GLU A 115 -6.35 21.10 14.64
CA GLU A 115 -7.41 22.12 14.70
C GLU A 115 -7.01 23.36 13.89
N LYS A 116 -5.75 23.80 14.02
CA LYS A 116 -5.21 24.90 13.23
C LYS A 116 -5.23 24.60 11.74
N TYR A 117 -4.75 23.43 11.33
CA TYR A 117 -4.79 22.99 9.92
C TYR A 117 -6.22 22.96 9.38
N SER A 118 -7.16 22.43 10.15
CA SER A 118 -8.57 22.36 9.75
C SER A 118 -9.20 23.74 9.53
N LYS A 119 -8.80 24.74 10.33
CA LYS A 119 -9.22 26.14 10.17
C LYS A 119 -8.58 26.79 8.94
N GLU A 120 -7.31 26.48 8.67
CA GLU A 120 -6.57 27.06 7.53
C GLU A 120 -6.92 26.39 6.19
N HIS A 121 -7.33 25.12 6.21
CA HIS A 121 -7.59 24.27 5.02
C HIS A 121 -8.91 23.48 5.15
N PRO A 122 -10.08 24.16 5.20
CA PRO A 122 -11.36 23.50 5.48
C PRO A 122 -11.77 22.44 4.44
N GLU A 123 -11.44 22.66 3.16
CA GLU A 123 -11.75 21.70 2.09
C GLU A 123 -10.88 20.43 2.18
N ASP A 124 -9.61 20.56 2.56
CA ASP A 124 -8.75 19.40 2.80
C ASP A 124 -9.23 18.64 4.03
N ALA A 125 -9.53 19.33 5.14
CA ALA A 125 -10.01 18.72 6.37
C ALA A 125 -11.30 17.92 6.17
N LYS A 126 -12.21 18.41 5.29
CA LYS A 126 -13.40 17.66 4.91
C LYS A 126 -13.05 16.35 4.19
N VAL A 127 -12.15 16.41 3.22
CA VAL A 127 -11.70 15.20 2.49
C VAL A 127 -10.94 14.24 3.39
N GLU A 128 -10.11 14.75 4.31
CA GLU A 128 -9.44 13.94 5.34
C GLU A 128 -10.45 13.23 6.24
N ALA A 129 -11.49 13.92 6.71
CA ALA A 129 -12.55 13.32 7.51
C ALA A 129 -13.29 12.21 6.76
N GLU A 130 -13.61 12.44 5.48
CA GLU A 130 -14.20 11.41 4.60
C GLU A 130 -13.26 10.19 4.44
N ASN A 131 -11.97 10.42 4.21
CA ASN A 131 -10.98 9.37 4.06
C ASN A 131 -10.79 8.58 5.36
N MET A 132 -10.72 9.25 6.51
CA MET A 132 -10.62 8.61 7.82
C MET A 132 -11.86 7.78 8.15
N ALA A 133 -13.06 8.25 7.80
CA ALA A 133 -14.29 7.49 7.99
C ALA A 133 -14.26 6.20 7.16
N LYS A 134 -13.89 6.28 5.88
CA LYS A 134 -13.73 5.09 5.02
C LYS A 134 -12.69 4.11 5.55
N ALA A 135 -11.55 4.62 6.00
CA ALA A 135 -10.45 3.81 6.52
C ALA A 135 -10.84 3.05 7.80
N LYS A 136 -11.67 3.64 8.67
CA LYS A 136 -12.16 2.99 9.90
C LYS A 136 -13.04 1.77 9.63
N ASP A 137 -13.82 1.81 8.54
CA ASP A 137 -14.74 0.74 8.17
C ASP A 137 -14.06 -0.36 7.34
N GLN A 138 -12.83 -0.13 6.87
CA GLN A 138 -12.08 -1.08 6.08
C GLN A 138 -11.46 -2.19 6.95
N ARG A 139 -11.81 -3.43 6.59
CA ARG A 139 -11.21 -4.65 7.15
C ARG A 139 -10.26 -5.22 6.12
N MET A 140 -8.97 -5.15 6.43
CA MET A 140 -7.89 -5.54 5.52
C MET A 140 -7.11 -6.69 6.12
N ILE A 141 -6.80 -7.69 5.29
CA ILE A 141 -5.78 -8.69 5.57
C ILE A 141 -4.52 -8.32 4.78
N TYR A 142 -3.40 -8.22 5.48
CA TYR A 142 -2.08 -8.00 4.91
C TYR A 142 -1.29 -9.30 4.98
N ILE A 143 -0.90 -9.81 3.82
CA ILE A 143 -0.04 -10.98 3.69
C ILE A 143 1.35 -10.49 3.33
N LEU A 144 2.31 -10.70 4.21
CA LEU A 144 3.71 -10.32 4.05
C LEU A 144 4.53 -11.55 3.70
N PHE A 145 5.37 -11.45 2.68
CA PHE A 145 6.22 -12.54 2.22
C PHE A 145 7.70 -12.19 2.40
N THR A 146 8.48 -13.12 2.94
CA THR A 146 9.94 -13.00 3.04
C THR A 146 10.57 -13.85 1.94
N PRO A 147 11.42 -13.30 1.06
CA PRO A 147 12.08 -14.09 0.03
C PRO A 147 13.16 -15.02 0.61
N LYS A 148 13.53 -16.08 -0.11
CA LYS A 148 14.60 -17.00 0.31
C LYS A 148 15.98 -16.36 0.37
N ASN A 149 16.22 -15.37 -0.47
CA ASN A 149 17.47 -14.60 -0.54
C ASN A 149 17.36 -13.24 0.18
N TYR A 150 16.55 -13.17 1.24
CA TYR A 150 16.39 -11.95 2.02
C TYR A 150 17.74 -11.45 2.55
N ASP A 151 17.97 -10.16 2.38
CA ASP A 151 19.14 -9.43 2.86
C ASP A 151 18.63 -8.20 3.60
N GLU A 152 18.87 -8.16 4.91
CA GLU A 152 18.41 -7.06 5.78
C GLU A 152 19.01 -5.71 5.42
N ASN A 153 20.11 -5.69 4.67
CA ASN A 153 20.77 -4.46 4.23
C ASN A 153 20.19 -3.92 2.91
N LYS A 154 19.25 -4.64 2.30
CA LYS A 154 18.62 -4.27 1.03
C LYS A 154 17.15 -4.01 1.20
N MET A 155 16.65 -3.02 0.45
CA MET A 155 15.22 -2.77 0.43
C MET A 155 14.50 -3.95 -0.22
N CYS A 156 13.52 -4.51 0.48
CA CYS A 156 12.73 -5.64 0.02
C CYS A 156 11.33 -5.56 0.62
N ASN A 157 10.29 -5.53 -0.22
CA ASN A 157 8.91 -5.56 0.23
C ASN A 157 8.06 -6.41 -0.71
N TYR A 158 7.60 -7.56 -0.19
CA TYR A 158 6.65 -8.42 -0.88
C TYR A 158 5.39 -8.54 -0.03
N SER A 159 4.28 -8.03 -0.53
CA SER A 159 3.04 -8.02 0.22
C SER A 159 1.80 -8.04 -0.67
N VAL A 160 0.70 -8.53 -0.12
CA VAL A 160 -0.63 -8.48 -0.72
C VAL A 160 -1.60 -7.95 0.31
N SER A 161 -2.46 -7.02 -0.10
CA SER A 161 -3.56 -6.49 0.70
C SER A 161 -4.89 -6.98 0.14
N ILE A 162 -5.71 -7.58 0.99
CA ILE A 162 -7.00 -8.19 0.64
C ILE A 162 -8.10 -7.52 1.46
N ASP A 163 -9.17 -7.08 0.81
CA ASP A 163 -10.38 -6.68 1.53
C ASP A 163 -11.02 -7.94 2.13
N GLU A 164 -11.06 -8.00 3.46
CA GLU A 164 -11.46 -9.18 4.21
C GLU A 164 -12.91 -9.61 3.94
N LYS A 165 -13.77 -8.64 3.61
CA LYS A 165 -15.20 -8.86 3.42
C LYS A 165 -15.50 -9.44 2.05
N THR A 166 -14.79 -8.99 1.03
CA THR A 166 -15.05 -9.32 -0.38
C THR A 166 -14.05 -10.32 -0.95
N GLY A 167 -12.88 -10.47 -0.33
CA GLY A 167 -11.75 -11.24 -0.87
C GLY A 167 -11.04 -10.54 -2.03
N GLU A 168 -11.37 -9.28 -2.32
CA GLU A 168 -10.76 -8.53 -3.41
C GLU A 168 -9.30 -8.18 -3.08
N ILE A 169 -8.41 -8.39 -4.05
CA ILE A 169 -7.02 -7.95 -3.98
C ILE A 169 -6.99 -6.45 -4.26
N VAL A 170 -6.81 -5.65 -3.22
CA VAL A 170 -6.72 -4.18 -3.35
C VAL A 170 -5.30 -3.69 -3.52
N GLY A 171 -4.29 -4.52 -3.26
CA GLY A 171 -2.91 -4.14 -3.49
C GLY A 171 -1.94 -5.32 -3.51
N VAL A 172 -0.88 -5.20 -4.32
CA VAL A 172 0.22 -6.15 -4.40
C VAL A 172 1.52 -5.39 -4.57
N ARG A 173 2.57 -5.78 -3.84
CA ARG A 173 3.90 -5.20 -3.92
C ARG A 173 4.94 -6.31 -4.06
N ALA A 174 5.89 -6.15 -4.96
CA ALA A 174 7.01 -7.06 -5.19
C ALA A 174 8.27 -6.26 -5.51
N GLU A 175 8.74 -5.51 -4.52
CA GLU A 175 9.77 -4.50 -4.70
C GLU A 175 11.10 -4.92 -4.10
N ASN A 176 12.17 -4.58 -4.81
CA ASN A 176 13.54 -4.68 -4.32
C ASN A 176 14.41 -3.54 -4.88
N ASP A 177 15.58 -3.32 -4.30
CA ASP A 177 16.50 -2.26 -4.70
C ASP A 177 17.42 -2.58 -5.87
N SER A 178 17.19 -3.69 -6.61
CA SER A 178 18.11 -4.15 -7.67
C SER A 178 18.34 -3.12 -8.77
N ASP A 179 17.37 -2.24 -9.03
CA ASP A 179 17.39 -1.25 -10.10
C ASP A 179 17.34 0.20 -9.58
N LYS A 180 17.69 0.43 -8.31
CA LYS A 180 17.57 1.76 -7.68
C LYS A 180 18.28 2.89 -8.44
N ASP A 181 19.42 2.59 -9.03
CA ASP A 181 20.27 3.56 -9.72
C ASP A 181 19.97 3.63 -11.24
N PHE A 182 19.03 2.82 -11.71
CA PHE A 182 18.66 2.78 -13.13
C PHE A 182 17.82 4.01 -13.50
N LYS A 183 18.25 4.77 -14.51
CA LYS A 183 17.57 5.99 -14.98
C LYS A 183 17.52 6.05 -16.51
N PRO A 184 16.70 5.20 -17.15
CA PRO A 184 16.59 5.18 -18.60
C PRO A 184 15.75 6.35 -19.12
N ALA A 185 15.72 6.53 -20.43
CA ALA A 185 14.67 7.31 -21.06
C ALA A 185 13.32 6.58 -20.87
N ILE A 186 12.25 7.35 -20.63
CA ILE A 186 10.91 6.78 -20.52
C ILE A 186 10.36 6.53 -21.93
N VAL A 187 9.95 5.30 -22.20
CA VAL A 187 9.39 4.88 -23.51
C VAL A 187 7.88 4.71 -23.39
N ASP A 188 7.12 5.72 -23.83
CA ASP A 188 5.66 5.79 -23.61
C ASP A 188 4.90 4.57 -24.13
N ASN A 189 5.24 4.06 -25.31
CA ASN A 189 4.58 2.87 -25.89
C ASN A 189 4.73 1.63 -24.99
N ARG A 190 5.88 1.46 -24.35
CA ARG A 190 6.12 0.33 -23.44
C ARG A 190 5.33 0.49 -22.14
N ILE A 191 5.24 1.71 -21.61
CA ILE A 191 4.41 2.03 -20.43
C ILE A 191 2.94 1.76 -20.73
N LYS A 192 2.45 2.21 -21.89
CA LYS A 192 1.10 1.94 -22.38
C LYS A 192 0.82 0.44 -22.46
N ASP A 193 1.66 -0.32 -23.17
CA ASP A 193 1.48 -1.75 -23.37
C ASP A 193 1.45 -2.50 -22.03
N THR A 194 2.40 -2.20 -21.13
CA THR A 194 2.43 -2.79 -19.79
C THR A 194 1.18 -2.45 -18.99
N THR A 195 0.73 -1.20 -19.02
CA THR A 195 -0.45 -0.77 -18.24
C THR A 195 -1.73 -1.44 -18.75
N LEU A 196 -1.92 -1.51 -20.07
CA LEU A 196 -3.07 -2.19 -20.70
C LEU A 196 -3.06 -3.69 -20.39
N ASN A 197 -1.90 -4.33 -20.54
CA ASN A 197 -1.75 -5.76 -20.25
C ASN A 197 -2.00 -6.06 -18.76
N PHE A 198 -1.52 -5.21 -17.86
CA PHE A 198 -1.73 -5.38 -16.43
C PHE A 198 -3.19 -5.17 -16.04
N CYS A 199 -3.86 -4.12 -16.54
CA CYS A 199 -5.29 -3.89 -16.29
C CYS A 199 -6.13 -5.10 -16.73
N LYS A 200 -5.85 -5.65 -17.92
CA LYS A 200 -6.49 -6.88 -18.40
C LYS A 200 -6.24 -8.06 -17.45
N LYS A 201 -5.02 -8.19 -16.91
CA LYS A 201 -4.62 -9.26 -16.00
C LYS A 201 -5.37 -9.23 -14.67
N ILE A 202 -5.65 -8.04 -14.15
CA ILE A 202 -6.46 -7.84 -12.93
C ILE A 202 -7.97 -7.81 -13.22
N GLY A 203 -8.38 -8.15 -14.45
CA GLY A 203 -9.79 -8.24 -14.83
C GLY A 203 -10.49 -6.88 -15.02
N ASN A 204 -9.73 -5.80 -15.18
CA ASN A 204 -10.27 -4.44 -15.32
C ASN A 204 -9.92 -3.80 -16.66
N LYS A 205 -10.61 -2.70 -16.96
CA LYS A 205 -10.36 -1.82 -18.09
C LYS A 205 -10.09 -0.42 -17.59
N ILE A 206 -9.27 0.30 -18.35
CA ILE A 206 -9.00 1.72 -18.11
C ILE A 206 -10.18 2.51 -18.65
N LYS A 207 -10.72 3.40 -17.82
CA LYS A 207 -11.76 4.33 -18.22
C LYS A 207 -11.14 5.47 -19.02
N GLY A 208 -11.75 5.74 -20.17
CA GLY A 208 -11.24 6.73 -21.12
C GLY A 208 -10.00 6.23 -21.86
N ASN A 209 -9.24 7.17 -22.43
CA ASN A 209 -8.13 6.85 -23.33
C ASN A 209 -6.80 7.47 -22.89
N THR A 210 -6.66 7.83 -21.61
CA THR A 210 -5.41 8.40 -21.08
C THR A 210 -5.00 7.73 -19.78
N ILE A 211 -3.69 7.62 -19.59
CA ILE A 211 -3.06 7.29 -18.32
C ILE A 211 -2.18 8.46 -17.85
N LYS A 212 -2.05 8.62 -16.54
CA LYS A 212 -1.20 9.64 -15.92
C LYS A 212 0.08 8.98 -15.44
N VAL A 213 1.22 9.56 -15.78
CA VAL A 213 2.54 8.99 -15.49
C VAL A 213 3.44 10.05 -14.88
N ASP A 214 4.21 9.70 -13.86
CA ASP A 214 5.17 10.64 -13.28
C ASP A 214 6.21 11.09 -14.31
N LYS A 215 6.65 12.35 -14.21
CA LYS A 215 7.74 12.90 -15.02
C LYS A 215 9.11 12.44 -14.53
N ASN A 216 9.20 12.03 -13.27
CA ASN A 216 10.44 11.66 -12.61
C ASN A 216 10.50 10.15 -12.37
N ILE A 217 11.69 9.59 -12.55
CA ILE A 217 11.99 8.18 -12.26
C ILE A 217 12.43 8.08 -10.81
N ASN A 218 11.84 7.14 -10.07
CA ASN A 218 12.22 6.84 -8.70
C ASN A 218 12.62 5.37 -8.59
N PHE A 219 13.82 5.09 -8.08
CA PHE A 219 14.35 3.73 -7.93
C PHE A 219 14.27 2.86 -9.21
N GLY A 220 14.52 3.44 -10.39
CA GLY A 220 14.38 2.72 -11.67
C GLY A 220 12.95 2.43 -12.10
N ARG A 221 11.96 2.99 -11.40
CA ARG A 221 10.54 2.75 -11.61
C ARG A 221 9.81 4.04 -11.94
N LEU A 222 8.61 3.85 -12.48
CA LEU A 222 7.72 4.92 -12.86
C LEU A 222 6.32 4.63 -12.33
N LEU A 223 5.74 5.63 -11.68
CA LEU A 223 4.40 5.57 -11.14
C LEU A 223 3.38 5.92 -12.23
N VAL A 224 2.40 5.04 -12.42
CA VAL A 224 1.32 5.16 -13.38
C VAL A 224 0.00 5.16 -12.64
N ARG A 225 -0.92 6.03 -13.04
CA ARG A 225 -2.25 6.17 -12.47
C ARG A 225 -3.30 6.17 -13.57
N CYS A 226 -4.40 5.47 -13.35
CA CYS A 226 -5.55 5.48 -14.24
C CYS A 226 -6.85 5.31 -13.46
N GLU A 227 -7.94 5.82 -14.01
CA GLU A 227 -9.28 5.50 -13.55
C GLU A 227 -9.71 4.19 -14.22
N LEU A 228 -10.34 3.29 -13.49
CA LEU A 228 -10.89 2.03 -13.99
C LEU A 228 -12.37 2.22 -14.38
N ASP A 229 -12.90 1.34 -15.23
CA ASP A 229 -14.30 1.40 -15.69
C ASP A 229 -15.34 1.28 -14.56
N ASP A 230 -14.95 0.71 -13.42
CA ASP A 230 -15.76 0.65 -12.20
C ASP A 230 -15.76 1.96 -11.38
N GLY A 231 -15.04 2.98 -11.85
CA GLY A 231 -14.94 4.31 -11.24
C GLY A 231 -13.88 4.44 -10.14
N ARG A 232 -13.07 3.40 -9.89
CA ARG A 232 -11.98 3.45 -8.91
C ARG A 232 -10.68 3.90 -9.56
N ASP A 233 -9.85 4.59 -8.79
CA ASP A 233 -8.51 4.94 -9.21
C ASP A 233 -7.54 3.79 -8.90
N ALA A 234 -6.70 3.43 -9.86
CA ALA A 234 -5.63 2.46 -9.72
C ALA A 234 -4.27 3.13 -9.88
N GLU A 235 -3.30 2.65 -9.10
CA GLU A 235 -1.91 3.07 -9.14
C GLU A 235 -1.00 1.85 -9.36
N PHE A 236 0.02 2.01 -10.21
CA PHE A 236 1.00 0.98 -10.53
C PHE A 236 2.42 1.54 -10.50
N GLU A 237 3.40 0.78 -10.03
CA GLU A 237 4.82 1.04 -10.36
C GLU A 237 5.29 0.05 -11.42
N ILE A 238 5.90 0.58 -12.48
CA ILE A 238 6.53 -0.20 -13.54
C ILE A 238 8.04 -0.07 -13.40
N ASN A 239 8.76 -1.20 -13.32
CA ASN A 239 10.20 -1.22 -13.43
C ASN A 239 10.62 -0.92 -14.87
N LEU A 240 11.43 0.11 -15.10
CA LEU A 240 11.77 0.56 -16.46
C LEU A 240 12.80 -0.33 -17.17
N LYS A 241 13.42 -1.28 -16.46
CA LYS A 241 14.43 -2.18 -17.03
C LYS A 241 13.80 -3.30 -17.84
N ASP A 242 12.75 -3.91 -17.30
CA ASP A 242 12.05 -5.05 -17.90
C ASP A 242 10.56 -4.81 -18.14
N TYR A 243 10.06 -3.62 -17.76
CA TYR A 243 8.66 -3.22 -17.87
C TYR A 243 7.70 -4.15 -17.09
N SER A 244 8.20 -4.83 -16.07
CA SER A 244 7.38 -5.56 -15.11
C SER A 244 6.66 -4.58 -14.17
N VAL A 245 5.43 -4.92 -13.78
CA VAL A 245 4.74 -4.24 -12.69
C VAL A 245 5.29 -4.79 -11.38
N VAL A 246 5.67 -3.90 -10.47
CA VAL A 246 6.21 -4.23 -9.14
C VAL A 246 5.34 -3.73 -8.00
N TYR A 247 4.39 -2.85 -8.30
CA TYR A 247 3.39 -2.37 -7.35
C TYR A 247 2.06 -2.19 -8.06
N TYR A 248 0.99 -2.53 -7.35
CA TYR A 248 -0.39 -2.27 -7.71
C TYR A 248 -1.16 -1.90 -6.45
N GLN A 249 -2.03 -0.89 -6.54
CA GLN A 249 -2.95 -0.52 -5.49
C GLN A 249 -4.22 0.10 -6.07
N LEU A 250 -5.37 -0.28 -5.53
CA LEU A 250 -6.62 0.45 -5.65
C LEU A 250 -6.65 1.57 -4.61
N GLN A 251 -6.80 2.79 -5.09
CA GLN A 251 -6.92 3.98 -4.26
C GLN A 251 -8.35 4.02 -3.69
N SER A 252 -8.46 3.86 -2.37
CA SER A 252 -9.74 3.96 -1.66
C SER A 252 -9.95 5.35 -1.01
N ILE A 253 -8.87 6.12 -0.90
CA ILE A 253 -8.85 7.48 -0.35
C ILE A 253 -8.75 8.52 -1.46
N LYS A 254 -9.40 9.67 -1.24
CA LYS A 254 -9.36 10.79 -2.19
C LYS A 254 -8.11 11.63 -1.94
N LEU A 255 -7.47 12.07 -3.03
CA LEU A 255 -6.40 13.06 -2.98
C LEU A 255 -6.92 14.40 -2.40
N LEU A 256 -6.14 14.98 -1.49
CA LEU A 256 -6.47 16.28 -0.90
C LEU A 256 -6.47 17.38 -1.98
N PRO A 257 -7.46 18.29 -1.97
CA PRO A 257 -7.52 19.42 -2.89
C PRO A 257 -6.20 20.21 -3.02
N SER A 258 -5.52 20.50 -1.91
CA SER A 258 -4.23 21.21 -1.94
C SER A 258 -3.13 20.48 -2.71
N MET A 259 -3.13 19.14 -2.68
CA MET A 259 -2.11 18.31 -3.33
C MET A 259 -2.33 18.18 -4.84
N LYS A 260 -3.53 18.47 -5.36
CA LYS A 260 -3.87 18.30 -6.79
C LYS A 260 -2.95 19.11 -7.69
N LYS A 261 -2.63 20.34 -7.31
CA LYS A 261 -1.78 21.22 -8.13
C LYS A 261 -0.36 20.66 -8.25
N ASP A 262 0.20 20.22 -7.14
CA ASP A 262 1.56 19.68 -7.11
C ASP A 262 1.65 18.36 -7.87
N LEU A 263 0.64 17.48 -7.71
CA LEU A 263 0.55 16.26 -8.50
C LEU A 263 0.46 16.58 -10.00
N ASN A 264 -0.42 17.49 -10.41
CA ASN A 264 -0.57 17.87 -11.82
C ASN A 264 0.73 18.42 -12.43
N ASN A 265 1.57 19.07 -11.64
CA ASN A 265 2.88 19.55 -12.09
C ASN A 265 3.89 18.40 -12.28
N GLN A 266 3.73 17.30 -11.55
CA GLN A 266 4.65 16.16 -11.55
C GLN A 266 4.27 15.07 -12.54
N ILE A 267 3.05 15.06 -13.07
CA ILE A 267 2.57 14.05 -14.02
C ILE A 267 2.53 14.55 -15.46
N ARG A 268 2.62 13.62 -16.40
CA ARG A 268 2.27 13.79 -17.82
C ARG A 268 1.17 12.78 -18.21
N GLN A 269 0.48 13.06 -19.30
CA GLN A 269 -0.55 12.17 -19.84
C GLN A 269 0.00 11.39 -21.04
N ILE A 270 -0.39 10.12 -21.14
CA ILE A 270 -0.12 9.26 -22.30
C ILE A 270 -1.46 8.77 -22.84
N GLU A 271 -1.68 8.93 -24.14
CA GLU A 271 -2.85 8.38 -24.83
C GLU A 271 -2.68 6.88 -25.07
N ILE A 272 -3.74 6.10 -24.82
CA ILE A 272 -3.71 4.63 -24.90
C ILE A 272 -4.53 4.04 -26.08
N ASN A 273 -4.94 4.87 -27.05
CA ASN A 273 -5.67 4.47 -28.27
C ASN A 273 -4.99 3.36 -29.09
#